data_AF-A0A538GSZ3-F1
#
_entry.id   AF-A0A538GSZ3-F1
#
_cell.length_a   1.000
_cell.length_b   1.000
_cell.length_c   1.000
_cell.angle_alpha   90.00
_cell.angle_beta   90.00
_cell.angle_gamma   90.00
#
_symmetry.space_group_name_H-M   'P 1'
#
loop_
_entity.id
_entity.type
_entity.pdbx_description
1 polymer ?
#
loop_
_entity_poly.entity_id
_entity_poly.type
_entity_poly.pdbx_seq_one_letter_code
_entity_poly.pdbx_strand_id
1 'polypeptide(L)'
;MTYRFEDPAAEFVLAAERVFGAHPRVLDGSRALQVGDVKLQLEAGERELWLIETHGPLEHRLAMVQVHDDVEAALREAKEKLRGDD
;
A
#
# COMPACT_ATOMS: atom_id res chain seq x y z
N MET A 1 17.35 -21.81 11.22
CA MET A 1 16.17 -21.20 10.60
C MET A 1 16.17 -19.75 11.01
N THR A 2 16.75 -18.88 10.16
CA THR A 2 16.90 -17.46 10.47
C THR A 2 15.53 -16.81 10.30
N TYR A 3 14.85 -16.52 11.40
CA TYR A 3 13.61 -15.76 11.40
C TYR A 3 13.99 -14.30 11.11
N ARG A 4 13.96 -13.90 9.83
CA ARG A 4 13.94 -12.46 9.51
C ARG A 4 12.58 -11.97 9.97
N PHE A 5 12.58 -11.15 11.01
CA PHE A 5 11.47 -10.26 11.25
C PHE A 5 11.57 -9.18 10.17
N GLU A 6 11.08 -9.49 8.97
CA GLU A 6 10.78 -8.50 7.95
C GLU A 6 9.59 -7.71 8.48
N ASP A 7 9.87 -6.49 8.96
CA ASP A 7 8.85 -5.59 9.49
C ASP A 7 8.12 -5.01 8.26
N PRO A 8 6.89 -5.47 7.95
CA PRO A 8 6.26 -5.18 6.66
C PRO A 8 6.08 -3.68 6.47
N ALA A 9 5.79 -2.95 7.55
CA ALA A 9 5.72 -1.49 7.57
C ALA A 9 7.04 -0.80 7.18
N ALA A 10 8.21 -1.35 7.56
CA ALA A 10 9.51 -0.81 7.18
C ALA A 10 9.80 -1.01 5.69
N GLU A 11 9.37 -2.14 5.13
CA GLU A 11 9.52 -2.45 3.70
C GLU A 11 8.45 -1.80 2.83
N PHE A 12 7.28 -1.50 3.38
CA PHE A 12 6.14 -0.94 2.67
C PHE A 12 6.47 0.38 1.97
N VAL A 13 7.19 1.28 2.63
CA VAL A 13 7.59 2.58 2.07
C VAL A 13 8.49 2.39 0.84
N LEU A 14 9.52 1.56 0.98
CA LEU A 14 10.51 1.32 -0.08
C LEU A 14 9.91 0.53 -1.25
N ALA A 15 9.08 -0.47 -0.95
CA ALA A 15 8.36 -1.24 -1.95
C ALA A 15 7.37 -0.35 -2.72
N ALA A 16 6.63 0.53 -2.03
CA ALA A 16 5.71 1.46 -2.66
C ALA A 16 6.45 2.41 -3.60
N GLU A 17 7.59 2.97 -3.18
CA GLU A 17 8.42 3.81 -4.04
C GLU A 17 8.87 3.08 -5.32
N ARG A 18 9.35 1.84 -5.21
CA ARG A 18 9.78 1.03 -6.35
C ARG A 18 8.64 0.69 -7.30
N VAL A 19 7.49 0.29 -6.77
CA VAL A 19 6.35 -0.16 -7.58
C VAL A 19 5.67 1.01 -8.27
N PHE A 20 5.44 2.11 -7.56
CA PHE A 20 4.74 3.27 -8.10
C PHE A 20 5.68 4.26 -8.82
N GLY A 21 6.99 4.17 -8.60
CA GLY A 21 7.98 5.06 -9.20
C GLY A 21 7.88 6.49 -8.69
N ALA A 22 7.28 6.69 -7.51
CA ALA A 22 7.06 7.97 -6.88
C ALA A 22 7.33 7.86 -5.38
N HIS A 23 7.94 8.89 -4.78
CA HIS A 23 8.22 8.91 -3.35
C HIS A 23 6.91 9.04 -2.57
N PRO A 24 6.49 8.01 -1.80
CA PRO A 24 5.24 8.06 -1.06
C PRO A 24 5.35 9.01 0.14
N ARG A 25 4.26 9.73 0.45
CA ARG A 25 4.16 10.47 1.71
C ARG A 25 3.65 9.54 2.80
N VAL A 26 4.41 9.38 3.88
CA VAL A 26 3.99 8.60 5.05
C VAL A 26 2.92 9.37 5.85
N LEU A 27 1.83 8.68 6.20
CA LEU A 27 0.70 9.27 6.94
C LEU A 27 0.62 8.76 8.38
N ASP A 28 0.60 7.44 8.58
CA ASP A 28 0.40 6.82 9.89
C ASP A 28 1.42 5.71 10.11
N GLY A 29 2.49 6.00 10.87
CA GLY A 29 3.45 5.00 11.36
C GLY A 29 3.97 3.97 10.34
N SER A 30 4.12 4.37 9.07
CA SER A 30 4.47 3.49 7.95
C SER A 30 3.46 2.39 7.59
N ARG A 31 2.22 2.46 8.11
CA ARG A 31 1.08 1.61 7.74
C ARG A 31 0.12 2.28 6.76
N ALA A 32 0.21 3.59 6.62
CA ALA A 32 -0.52 4.33 5.60
C ALA A 32 0.42 5.24 4.82
N LEU A 33 0.34 5.16 3.50
CA LEU A 33 1.13 5.92 2.54
C LEU A 33 0.21 6.64 1.56
N GLN A 34 0.60 7.82 1.10
CA GLN A 34 -0.06 8.53 0.02
C GLN A 34 0.82 8.52 -1.22
N VAL A 35 0.25 8.09 -2.35
CA VAL A 35 0.86 8.14 -3.69
C VAL A 35 -0.10 8.85 -4.64
N GLY A 36 0.22 10.10 -4.99
CA GLY A 36 -0.72 10.96 -5.71
C GLY A 36 -2.00 11.17 -4.92
N ASP A 37 -3.16 10.92 -5.54
CA ASP A 37 -4.49 11.01 -4.93
C ASP A 37 -4.96 9.69 -4.30
N VAL A 38 -4.11 8.67 -4.25
CA VAL A 38 -4.43 7.37 -3.64
C VAL A 38 -3.66 7.18 -2.35
N LYS A 39 -4.40 6.91 -1.29
CA LYS A 39 -3.90 6.40 -0.02
C LYS A 39 -3.86 4.87 -0.07
N LEU A 40 -2.70 4.32 0.24
CA LEU A 40 -2.41 2.90 0.43
C LEU A 40 -2.35 2.63 1.93
N GLN A 41 -3.23 1.79 2.45
CA GLN A 41 -3.34 1.55 3.89
C GLN A 41 -3.33 0.05 4.22
N LEU A 42 -2.41 -0.34 5.10
CA LEU A 42 -2.34 -1.67 5.69
C LEU A 42 -3.33 -1.76 6.86
N GLU A 43 -4.26 -2.71 6.77
CA GLU A 43 -5.23 -3.04 7.82
C GLU A 43 -5.12 -4.52 8.22
N ALA A 44 -5.95 -4.95 9.18
CA ALA A 44 -6.05 -6.34 9.65
C ALA A 44 -4.71 -6.97 10.08
N GLY A 45 -3.83 -6.19 10.71
CA GLY A 45 -2.48 -6.64 11.08
C GLY A 45 -1.59 -6.88 9.86
N GLU A 46 -1.64 -5.97 8.89
CA GLU A 46 -0.81 -5.95 7.67
C GLU A 46 -1.18 -7.05 6.66
N ARG A 47 -2.38 -7.64 6.79
CA ARG A 47 -2.91 -8.69 5.90
C ARG A 47 -3.79 -8.16 4.78
N GLU A 48 -4.17 -6.90 4.85
CA GLU A 48 -5.01 -6.24 3.86
C GLU A 48 -4.38 -4.93 3.44
N LEU A 49 -4.22 -4.74 2.13
CA LEU A 49 -3.81 -3.50 1.50
C LEU A 49 -5.05 -2.85 0.89
N TRP A 50 -5.52 -1.77 1.50
CA TRP A 50 -6.63 -0.97 1.02
C TRP A 50 -6.13 0.15 0.11
N LEU A 51 -6.81 0.30 -1.02
CA LEU A 51 -6.64 1.40 -1.96
C LEU A 51 -7.79 2.38 -1.75
N ILE A 52 -7.45 3.60 -1.37
CA ILE A 52 -8.41 4.62 -0.96
C ILE A 52 -8.14 5.87 -1.78
N GLU A 53 -9.08 6.27 -2.62
CA GLU A 53 -9.01 7.56 -3.28
C GLU A 53 -9.29 8.68 -2.27
N THR A 54 -8.47 9.73 -2.29
CA THR A 54 -8.59 10.87 -1.37
C THR A 54 -8.89 12.15 -2.12
N HIS A 55 -10.02 12.79 -1.80
CA HIS A 55 -10.41 14.10 -2.32
C HIS A 55 -10.61 15.07 -1.16
N GLY A 56 -9.54 15.73 -0.73
CA GLY A 56 -9.56 16.57 0.47
C GLY A 56 -9.83 15.73 1.73
N PRO A 57 -10.88 16.01 2.52
CA PRO A 57 -11.23 15.22 3.70
C PRO A 57 -12.02 13.93 3.36
N LEU A 58 -12.39 13.72 2.10
CA LEU A 58 -13.21 12.58 1.67
C LEU A 58 -12.31 11.40 1.27
N GLU A 59 -12.68 10.21 1.73
CA GLU A 59 -12.02 8.94 1.42
C GLU A 59 -13.01 7.99 0.74
N HIS A 60 -12.63 7.43 -0.40
CA HIS A 60 -13.41 6.43 -1.12
C HIS A 60 -12.61 5.13 -1.30
N ARG A 61 -13.07 4.03 -0.70
CA ARG A 61 -12.41 2.72 -0.80
C ARG A 61 -12.64 2.14 -2.20
N LEU A 62 -11.59 2.12 -3.01
CA LEU A 62 -11.63 1.61 -4.38
C LEU A 62 -11.55 0.09 -4.41
N ALA A 63 -10.57 -0.47 -3.70
CA ALA A 63 -10.30 -1.90 -3.71
C ALA A 63 -9.50 -2.34 -2.47
N MET A 64 -9.44 -3.66 -2.27
CA MET A 64 -8.59 -4.31 -1.29
C MET A 64 -7.80 -5.42 -2.00
N VAL A 65 -6.51 -5.51 -1.65
CA VAL A 65 -5.59 -6.58 -2.05
C VAL A 65 -5.16 -7.32 -0.79
N GLN A 66 -5.20 -8.65 -0.84
CA GLN A 66 -4.74 -9.46 0.28
C GLN A 66 -3.21 -9.47 0.32
N VAL A 67 -2.64 -9.17 1.48
CA VAL A 67 -1.20 -9.24 1.72
C VAL A 67 -0.91 -10.61 2.34
N HIS A 68 -0.19 -11.42 1.59
CA HIS A 68 0.35 -12.69 2.07
C HIS A 68 1.74 -12.43 2.67
N ASP A 69 2.79 -13.02 2.10
CA ASP A 69 4.16 -12.88 2.60
C ASP A 69 5.00 -11.84 1.83
N ASP A 70 4.45 -11.23 0.76
CA ASP A 70 5.18 -10.29 -0.09
C ASP A 70 4.36 -9.00 -0.33
N VAL A 71 4.73 -7.94 0.38
CA VAL A 71 4.06 -6.64 0.29
C VAL A 71 4.28 -5.97 -1.07
N GLU A 72 5.41 -6.23 -1.72
CA GLU A 72 5.73 -5.67 -3.04
C GLU A 72 4.85 -6.29 -4.12
N ALA A 73 4.56 -7.59 -4.03
CA ALA A 73 3.60 -8.28 -4.89
C ALA A 73 2.18 -7.71 -4.71
N ALA A 74 1.74 -7.51 -3.46
CA ALA A 74 0.44 -6.86 -3.19
C ALA A 74 0.37 -5.43 -3.76
N LEU A 75 1.46 -4.66 -3.67
CA LEU A 75 1.56 -3.32 -4.25
C LEU A 75 1.51 -3.35 -5.79
N ARG A 76 2.12 -4.34 -6.44
CA ARG A 76 2.02 -4.51 -7.90
C ARG A 76 0.59 -4.80 -8.33
N GLU A 77 -0.10 -5.71 -7.64
CA GLU A 77 -1.52 -6.00 -7.90
C GLU A 77 -2.38 -4.75 -7.67
N ALA A 78 -2.12 -4.00 -6.59
CA ALA A 78 -2.79 -2.73 -6.32
C ALA A 78 -2.60 -1.74 -7.48
N LYS A 79 -1.38 -1.61 -8.00
CA LYS A 79 -1.09 -0.77 -9.17
C LYS A 79 -1.85 -1.24 -10.43
N GLU A 80 -1.98 -2.55 -10.64
CA GLU A 80 -2.77 -3.08 -11.76
C GLU A 80 -4.26 -2.75 -11.61
N LYS A 81 -4.83 -2.89 -10.40
CA LYS A 81 -6.21 -2.50 -10.10
C LYS A 81 -6.48 -1.02 -10.36
N LEU A 82 -5.54 -0.13 -10.03
CA LEU A 82 -5.67 1.31 -10.29
C LEU A 82 -5.57 1.67 -11.78
N ARG A 83 -4.96 0.82 -12.62
CA ARG A 83 -4.86 1.05 -14.08
C ARG A 83 -6.02 0.46 -14.86
N GLY A 84 -6.79 -0.45 -14.26
CA GLY A 84 -7.90 -1.17 -14.90
C GLY A 84 -9.26 -0.50 -14.80
N ASP A 85 -9.35 0.69 -14.22
CA ASP A 85 -10.58 1.49 -14.08
C ASP A 85 -10.63 2.62 -15.14
N ASP A 86 -10.41 2.26 -16.42
CA ASP A 86 -10.68 3.11 -17.61
C ASP A 86 -11.75 2.46 -18.49
#